data_AF-B7GE21-F1
#
_entry.id   AF-B7GE21-F1
#
_cell.length_a   1.000
_cell.length_b   1.000
_cell.length_c   1.000
_cell.angle_alpha   90.00
_cell.angle_beta   90.00
_cell.angle_gamma   90.00
#
_symmetry.space_group_name_H-M   'P 1'
#
loop_
_entity.id
_entity.type
_entity.pdbx_description
1 polymer ?
#
loop_
_entity_poly.entity_id
_entity_poly.type
_entity_poly.pdbx_seq_one_letter_code
_entity_poly.pdbx_strand_id
1 'polypeptide(L)'
;MLPSNHNHTGVPVVGTGPPRRSSSAKHNLHGNASHHRNGSSLLSSSTILLVLATAIPSFFLGTLTCLFAGIDCQHQSSATVNLLEAWRSADRESTSCTASSIEHQLQARIQTLQAQWEADLETKIQQRTRQMVKPDGSDTSTSGYHRDWLFPSDRTGRFVTALVRTPKLGLVDNLDLGVPVDPPGKGYEDVLLLYSRESTLPQPVRDDPTLTFMANTTAALEHCDFVNVVLTEHSAGRKQCIAVVPQYESYHLQKWMRAHPQSGKLDTAVPLRLVSRGHADNGRQNFIPPALDDARQAWEVLKQYLDSVDAVLEELKPLLENIAIENTVIVMVVNFGQTELLMNFVCAAKSRSLDLSNVIVFTTDQESTDLATSLGLTAYYDQRNFGEIPSEAARRYGDRRFTAMMMAKVICVQLVSMLGYDLLFQDVDIVWFSNPLEYFAHADPGMDMFFQDDGAHSTRYAPYSANSGLYFVRHNPYSWWAT
;
A
#
# COMPACT_ATOMS: atom_id res chain seq x y z
N MET A 1 11.60 -36.09 39.51
CA MET A 1 11.51 -37.33 40.34
C MET A 1 10.26 -38.11 39.92
N LEU A 2 10.22 -39.42 40.15
CA LEU A 2 9.12 -40.37 39.84
C LEU A 2 8.17 -40.53 41.06
N PRO A 3 7.08 -41.36 41.05
CA PRO A 3 6.35 -42.09 39.96
C PRO A 3 4.90 -41.52 39.82
N SER A 4 3.78 -42.16 39.39
CA SER A 4 3.33 -43.42 38.72
C SER A 4 1.94 -43.11 38.08
N ASN A 5 1.33 -43.75 37.07
CA ASN A 5 1.37 -45.05 36.34
C ASN A 5 0.20 -46.02 36.68
N HIS A 6 -0.39 -46.66 35.63
CA HIS A 6 -1.57 -47.59 35.52
C HIS A 6 -2.84 -46.99 34.85
N ASN A 7 -3.59 -47.68 33.97
CA ASN A 7 -3.39 -48.99 33.30
C ASN A 7 -4.19 -49.10 31.95
N HIS A 8 -3.98 -50.21 31.21
CA HIS A 8 -4.65 -50.62 29.94
C HIS A 8 -6.20 -50.79 30.07
N THR A 9 -7.05 -50.90 29.03
CA THR A 9 -7.00 -51.76 27.80
C THR A 9 -8.00 -51.37 26.67
N GLY A 10 -7.75 -51.78 25.41
CA GLY A 10 -8.81 -52.32 24.51
C GLY A 10 -9.00 -51.70 23.11
N VAL A 11 -8.86 -52.51 22.04
CA VAL A 11 -9.05 -52.25 20.58
C VAL A 11 -9.42 -53.62 19.95
N PRO A 12 -10.42 -53.82 19.01
CA PRO A 12 -10.41 -53.24 17.65
C PRO A 12 -11.74 -52.99 16.86
N VAL A 13 -11.65 -52.01 15.93
CA VAL A 13 -12.11 -51.97 14.51
C VAL A 13 -13.46 -52.61 14.06
N VAL A 14 -14.40 -51.77 13.59
CA VAL A 14 -15.31 -51.89 12.39
C VAL A 14 -16.27 -50.67 12.35
N GLY A 15 -16.81 -50.16 11.22
CA GLY A 15 -16.55 -50.41 9.79
C GLY A 15 -17.62 -49.80 8.83
N THR A 16 -17.23 -49.47 7.59
CA THR A 16 -18.05 -49.22 6.35
C THR A 16 -19.28 -48.29 6.34
N GLY A 17 -19.22 -47.23 5.49
CA GLY A 17 -20.23 -46.96 4.43
C GLY A 17 -21.48 -46.10 4.76
N PRO A 18 -21.73 -44.98 4.02
CA PRO A 18 -23.00 -44.24 4.07
C PRO A 18 -24.08 -44.83 3.14
N PRO A 19 -25.38 -44.81 3.50
CA PRO A 19 -26.44 -45.45 2.72
C PRO A 19 -26.99 -44.58 1.58
N ARG A 20 -27.30 -45.22 0.44
CA ARG A 20 -28.21 -44.67 -0.58
C ARG A 20 -29.66 -45.00 -0.23
N ARG A 21 -30.59 -44.08 -0.52
CA ARG A 21 -32.01 -44.38 -0.82
C ARG A 21 -32.44 -43.61 -2.08
N SER A 22 -33.52 -44.06 -2.69
CA SER A 22 -33.91 -43.74 -4.07
C SER A 22 -35.35 -43.24 -4.17
N SER A 23 -35.67 -42.64 -5.33
CA SER A 23 -37.01 -42.60 -5.97
C SER A 23 -38.19 -41.95 -5.20
N SER A 24 -39.12 -41.23 -5.83
CA SER A 24 -39.23 -40.74 -7.22
C SER A 24 -40.45 -39.83 -7.35
N ALA A 25 -40.39 -38.81 -8.22
CA ALA A 25 -41.57 -38.19 -8.80
C ALA A 25 -41.28 -37.76 -10.24
N LYS A 26 -42.27 -37.92 -11.14
CA LYS A 26 -42.27 -37.35 -12.49
C LYS A 26 -43.46 -36.38 -12.57
N HIS A 27 -43.33 -35.28 -13.32
CA HIS A 27 -44.30 -34.99 -14.38
C HIS A 27 -43.73 -33.97 -15.38
N ASN A 28 -44.34 -33.95 -16.57
CA ASN A 28 -43.86 -33.24 -17.75
C ASN A 28 -44.20 -31.74 -17.74
N LEU A 29 -43.41 -30.96 -18.48
CA LEU A 29 -43.96 -29.92 -19.35
C LEU A 29 -43.18 -29.94 -20.69
N HIS A 30 -43.91 -29.86 -21.80
CA HIS A 30 -43.37 -29.64 -23.15
C HIS A 30 -43.71 -28.21 -23.58
N GLY A 31 -42.79 -27.54 -24.25
CA GLY A 31 -42.98 -26.19 -24.80
C GLY A 31 -41.90 -25.85 -25.82
N ASN A 32 -42.32 -25.59 -27.07
CA ASN A 32 -41.43 -25.41 -28.22
C ASN A 32 -40.43 -24.25 -28.07
N ALA A 33 -39.21 -24.44 -28.57
CA ALA A 33 -38.33 -23.35 -29.01
C ALA A 33 -37.40 -23.80 -30.15
N SER A 34 -37.71 -23.40 -31.39
CA SER A 34 -36.86 -23.71 -32.56
C SER A 34 -37.01 -22.68 -33.69
N HIS A 35 -36.27 -21.57 -33.63
CA HIS A 35 -35.23 -21.26 -34.65
C HIS A 35 -34.50 -19.93 -34.37
N HIS A 36 -33.22 -19.93 -34.77
CA HIS A 36 -32.27 -18.83 -34.95
C HIS A 36 -32.66 -17.38 -34.59
N ARG A 37 -31.76 -16.74 -33.83
CA ARG A 37 -30.76 -15.83 -34.43
C ARG A 37 -29.45 -15.83 -33.65
N ASN A 38 -28.35 -15.50 -34.33
CA ASN A 38 -27.04 -15.36 -33.69
C ASN A 38 -27.01 -14.11 -32.82
N GLY A 39 -26.41 -14.21 -31.64
CA GLY A 39 -26.23 -13.09 -30.70
C GLY A 39 -24.91 -13.23 -29.95
N SER A 40 -23.80 -13.03 -30.64
CA SER A 40 -22.50 -12.84 -30.00
C SER A 40 -22.53 -11.54 -29.19
N SER A 41 -22.42 -11.63 -27.87
CA SER A 41 -22.33 -10.48 -26.96
C SER A 41 -20.95 -9.81 -27.06
N LEU A 42 -20.65 -9.25 -28.23
CA LEU A 42 -19.61 -8.25 -28.37
C LEU A 42 -20.02 -7.04 -27.54
N LEU A 43 -19.22 -6.71 -26.53
CA LEU A 43 -19.30 -5.40 -25.88
C LEU A 43 -19.14 -4.34 -26.97
N SER A 44 -20.09 -3.40 -27.03
CA SER A 44 -20.03 -2.34 -28.03
C SER A 44 -18.73 -1.55 -27.87
N SER A 45 -18.12 -1.15 -28.99
CA SER A 45 -16.98 -0.22 -28.98
C SER A 45 -17.30 1.06 -28.20
N SER A 46 -18.57 1.48 -28.14
CA SER A 46 -19.04 2.59 -27.31
C SER A 46 -18.89 2.33 -25.81
N THR A 47 -19.14 1.11 -25.34
CA THR A 47 -18.99 0.72 -23.92
C THR A 47 -17.51 0.67 -23.54
N ILE A 48 -16.66 0.16 -24.44
CA ILE A 48 -15.20 0.14 -24.24
C ILE A 48 -14.65 1.58 -24.25
N LEU A 49 -15.09 2.44 -25.18
CA LEU A 49 -14.75 3.88 -25.15
C LEU A 49 -15.20 4.56 -23.87
N LEU A 50 -16.40 4.27 -23.35
CA LEU A 50 -16.91 4.90 -22.14
C LEU A 50 -16.05 4.53 -20.91
N VAL A 51 -15.63 3.27 -20.78
CA VAL A 51 -14.73 2.82 -19.70
C VAL A 51 -13.35 3.45 -19.86
N LEU A 52 -12.77 3.47 -21.07
CA LEU A 52 -11.48 4.11 -21.32
C LEU A 52 -11.51 5.62 -21.06
N ALA A 53 -12.59 6.31 -21.43
CA ALA A 53 -12.74 7.76 -21.28
C ALA A 53 -13.06 8.23 -19.84
N THR A 54 -13.35 7.30 -18.91
CA THR A 54 -13.72 7.64 -17.52
C THR A 54 -12.78 7.04 -16.48
N ALA A 55 -12.35 5.79 -16.63
CA ALA A 55 -11.44 5.13 -15.70
C ALA A 55 -9.99 5.66 -15.84
N ILE A 56 -9.52 5.94 -17.06
CA ILE A 56 -8.12 6.36 -17.30
C ILE A 56 -7.85 7.77 -16.75
N PRO A 57 -8.66 8.81 -17.05
CA PRO A 57 -8.42 10.15 -16.48
C PRO A 57 -8.45 10.14 -14.94
N SER A 58 -9.37 9.38 -14.36
CA SER A 58 -9.52 9.26 -12.90
C SER A 58 -8.30 8.62 -12.23
N PHE A 59 -7.71 7.58 -12.83
CA PHE A 59 -6.53 6.90 -12.29
C PHE A 59 -5.24 7.72 -12.45
N PHE A 60 -5.12 8.53 -13.51
CA PHE A 60 -3.92 9.34 -13.77
C PHE A 60 -3.98 10.77 -13.21
N LEU A 61 -5.14 11.31 -12.83
CA LEU A 61 -5.19 12.51 -11.98
C LEU A 61 -4.55 12.25 -10.60
N GLY A 62 -4.92 11.12 -9.97
CA GLY A 62 -4.48 10.80 -8.60
C GLY A 62 -2.98 10.51 -8.46
N THR A 63 -2.31 10.06 -9.52
CA THR A 63 -0.86 9.74 -9.47
C THR A 63 0.05 10.93 -9.78
N LEU A 64 -0.44 12.00 -10.43
CA LEU A 64 0.40 13.14 -10.82
C LEU A 64 0.48 14.24 -9.75
N THR A 65 -0.51 14.36 -8.87
CA THR A 65 -0.50 15.31 -7.74
C THR A 65 0.58 14.98 -6.71
N CYS A 66 0.82 13.69 -6.44
CA CYS A 66 1.86 13.23 -5.51
C CYS A 66 3.29 13.58 -5.94
N LEU A 67 3.54 13.84 -7.23
CA LEU A 67 4.89 14.03 -7.78
C LEU A 67 5.48 15.44 -7.65
N PHE A 68 4.68 16.44 -7.26
CA PHE A 68 5.13 17.84 -7.15
C PHE A 68 5.29 18.37 -5.72
N ALA A 69 5.10 17.53 -4.69
CA ALA A 69 5.33 17.90 -3.28
C ALA A 69 6.82 17.87 -2.88
N GLY A 70 7.70 17.26 -3.69
CA GLY A 70 9.13 17.16 -3.40
C GLY A 70 9.94 18.37 -3.85
N ILE A 71 10.14 19.35 -2.95
CA ILE A 71 11.16 20.40 -3.11
C ILE A 71 12.36 20.10 -2.21
N ASP A 72 13.45 19.65 -2.82
CA ASP A 72 14.66 19.23 -2.14
C ASP A 72 15.50 20.46 -1.69
N CYS A 73 15.64 20.66 -0.38
CA CYS A 73 16.31 21.85 0.19
C CYS A 73 17.82 21.66 0.34
N GLN A 74 18.56 21.59 -0.78
CA GLN A 74 20.03 21.50 -0.70
C GLN A 74 20.83 22.10 -1.88
N HIS A 75 20.94 23.44 -1.93
CA HIS A 75 22.25 24.10 -2.09
C HIS A 75 22.18 25.63 -1.90
N GLN A 76 23.15 26.22 -1.18
CA GLN A 76 23.32 27.67 -1.09
C GLN A 76 24.03 28.22 -2.34
N SER A 77 23.43 29.20 -3.02
CA SER A 77 24.14 30.09 -3.96
C SER A 77 23.37 31.40 -4.20
N SER A 78 23.83 32.48 -3.57
CA SER A 78 23.90 33.88 -4.04
C SER A 78 22.68 34.63 -4.66
N ALA A 79 21.55 34.00 -4.97
CA ALA A 79 20.47 34.61 -5.77
C ALA A 79 19.31 35.22 -4.96
N THR A 80 19.29 35.04 -3.63
CA THR A 80 18.10 35.30 -2.78
C THR A 80 17.78 36.78 -2.50
N VAL A 81 18.68 37.72 -2.83
CA VAL A 81 18.47 39.15 -2.54
C VAL A 81 17.37 39.76 -3.43
N ASN A 82 17.37 39.45 -4.73
CA ASN A 82 16.48 40.11 -5.69
C ASN A 82 14.99 39.70 -5.54
N LEU A 83 14.70 38.51 -4.99
CA LEU A 83 13.33 38.01 -4.85
C LEU A 83 12.51 38.77 -3.78
N LEU A 84 13.17 39.24 -2.71
CA LEU A 84 12.52 40.03 -1.65
C LEU A 84 12.18 41.46 -2.10
N GLU A 85 12.97 42.05 -2.99
CA GLU A 85 12.64 43.34 -3.59
C GLU A 85 11.56 43.20 -4.67
N ALA A 86 11.61 42.14 -5.48
CA ALA A 86 10.56 41.83 -6.47
C ALA A 86 9.17 41.70 -5.81
N TRP A 87 9.08 40.98 -4.68
CA TRP A 87 7.83 40.88 -3.90
C TRP A 87 7.32 42.25 -3.44
N ARG A 88 8.20 43.11 -2.91
CA ARG A 88 7.84 44.46 -2.45
C ARG A 88 7.45 45.42 -3.59
N SER A 89 7.88 45.16 -4.82
CA SER A 89 7.42 45.91 -6.00
C SER A 89 6.08 45.42 -6.57
N ALA A 90 5.74 44.13 -6.40
CA ALA A 90 4.51 43.55 -6.96
C ALA A 90 3.23 44.11 -6.30
N ASP A 91 3.28 44.41 -5.00
CA ASP A 91 2.17 44.92 -4.17
C ASP A 91 1.62 46.31 -4.57
N ARG A 92 2.08 46.91 -5.68
CA ARG A 92 1.60 48.24 -6.14
C ARG A 92 0.99 48.30 -7.54
N GLU A 93 1.16 47.28 -8.39
CA GLU A 93 0.66 47.34 -9.78
C GLU A 93 -0.02 46.04 -10.25
N SER A 94 -1.01 45.54 -9.49
CA SER A 94 -2.10 44.74 -10.08
C SER A 94 -3.38 44.75 -9.24
N THR A 95 -4.40 45.47 -9.71
CA THR A 95 -5.79 45.26 -9.25
C THR A 95 -6.41 44.10 -10.01
N SER A 96 -7.04 43.16 -9.29
CA SER A 96 -7.89 42.08 -9.83
C SER A 96 -7.18 40.94 -10.59
N CYS A 97 -6.49 40.07 -9.87
CA CYS A 97 -6.44 38.64 -10.20
C CYS A 97 -7.30 37.85 -9.21
N THR A 98 -8.46 37.35 -9.63
CA THR A 98 -9.29 36.46 -8.80
C THR A 98 -8.70 35.05 -8.76
N ALA A 99 -8.88 34.33 -7.65
CA ALA A 99 -8.37 32.95 -7.48
C ALA A 99 -8.80 32.01 -8.62
N SER A 100 -10.04 32.14 -9.10
CA SER A 100 -10.59 31.39 -10.24
C SER A 100 -9.79 31.56 -11.55
N SER A 101 -9.09 32.69 -11.75
CA SER A 101 -8.22 32.89 -12.92
C SER A 101 -6.95 32.05 -12.81
N ILE A 102 -6.38 31.93 -11.61
CA ILE A 102 -5.21 31.10 -11.32
C ILE A 102 -5.60 29.62 -11.38
N GLU A 103 -6.77 29.26 -10.86
CA GLU A 103 -7.31 27.89 -10.89
C GLU A 103 -7.56 27.39 -12.33
N HIS A 104 -8.24 28.17 -13.18
CA HIS A 104 -8.41 27.81 -14.59
C HIS A 104 -7.08 27.72 -15.35
N GLN A 105 -6.11 28.59 -15.04
CA GLN A 105 -4.76 28.50 -15.62
C GLN A 105 -4.03 27.23 -15.18
N LEU A 106 -4.17 26.82 -13.91
CA LEU A 106 -3.65 25.55 -13.39
C LEU A 106 -4.31 24.34 -14.06
N GLN A 107 -5.65 24.30 -14.13
CA GLN A 107 -6.39 23.22 -14.79
C GLN A 107 -5.99 23.06 -16.27
N ALA A 108 -5.95 24.17 -17.03
CA ALA A 108 -5.52 24.14 -18.43
C ALA A 108 -4.05 23.71 -18.59
N ARG A 109 -3.18 24.09 -17.63
CA ARG A 109 -1.78 23.66 -17.61
C ARG A 109 -1.63 22.18 -17.28
N ILE A 110 -2.42 21.64 -16.35
CA ILE A 110 -2.46 20.21 -16.00
C ILE A 110 -2.88 19.39 -17.23
N GLN A 111 -3.98 19.76 -17.90
CA GLN A 111 -4.44 19.10 -19.12
C GLN A 111 -3.38 19.12 -20.24
N THR A 112 -2.67 20.25 -20.39
CA THR A 112 -1.56 20.38 -21.36
C THR A 112 -0.41 19.44 -21.03
N LEU A 113 -0.04 19.32 -19.74
CA LEU A 113 1.04 18.43 -19.29
C LEU A 113 0.66 16.95 -19.38
N GLN A 114 -0.61 16.60 -19.15
CA GLN A 114 -1.13 15.25 -19.34
C GLN A 114 -1.05 14.81 -20.80
N ALA A 115 -1.56 15.63 -21.74
CA ALA A 115 -1.47 15.33 -23.17
C ALA A 115 -0.01 15.23 -23.66
N GLN A 116 0.91 16.03 -23.10
CA GLN A 116 2.34 15.92 -23.37
C GLN A 116 2.96 14.61 -22.82
N TRP A 117 2.57 14.20 -21.61
CA TRP A 117 3.03 12.95 -20.99
C TRP A 117 2.50 11.71 -21.72
N GLU A 118 1.23 11.69 -22.10
CA GLU A 118 0.63 10.58 -22.86
C GLU A 118 1.31 10.43 -24.24
N ALA A 119 1.50 11.53 -24.97
CA ALA A 119 2.20 11.53 -26.25
C ALA A 119 3.68 11.10 -26.13
N ASP A 120 4.37 11.49 -25.06
CA ASP A 120 5.73 11.04 -24.75
C ASP A 120 5.77 9.56 -24.34
N LEU A 121 4.80 9.08 -23.57
CA LEU A 121 4.66 7.66 -23.20
C LEU A 121 4.41 6.77 -24.42
N GLU A 122 3.45 7.15 -25.28
CA GLU A 122 3.22 6.46 -26.56
C GLU A 122 4.48 6.52 -27.44
N THR A 123 5.14 7.67 -27.53
CA THR A 123 6.38 7.82 -28.30
C THR A 123 7.49 6.90 -27.77
N LYS A 124 7.68 6.81 -26.45
CA LYS A 124 8.64 5.90 -25.80
C LYS A 124 8.29 4.42 -26.03
N ILE A 125 7.00 4.07 -25.98
CA ILE A 125 6.52 2.71 -26.30
C ILE A 125 6.81 2.40 -27.78
N GLN A 126 6.42 3.27 -28.71
CA GLN A 126 6.67 3.08 -30.14
C GLN A 126 8.16 3.02 -30.47
N GLN A 127 9.00 3.86 -29.84
CA GLN A 127 10.45 3.81 -29.99
C GLN A 127 11.03 2.48 -29.51
N ARG A 128 10.63 1.99 -28.33
CA ARG A 128 11.07 0.67 -27.84
C ARG A 128 10.63 -0.47 -28.75
N THR A 129 9.38 -0.46 -29.22
CA THR A 129 8.87 -1.45 -30.19
C THR A 129 9.69 -1.42 -31.49
N ARG A 130 10.00 -0.24 -32.03
CA ARG A 130 10.87 -0.10 -33.23
C ARG A 130 12.32 -0.52 -32.97
N GLN A 131 12.84 -0.36 -31.75
CA GLN A 131 14.18 -0.83 -31.37
C GLN A 131 14.23 -2.36 -31.23
N MET A 132 13.18 -3.00 -30.71
CA MET A 132 13.07 -4.46 -30.61
C MET A 132 12.80 -5.13 -31.96
N VAL A 133 12.15 -4.42 -32.90
CA VAL A 133 11.95 -4.86 -34.29
C VAL A 133 13.02 -4.24 -35.21
N LYS A 134 14.29 -4.53 -34.93
CA LYS A 134 15.32 -4.54 -35.99
C LYS A 134 15.17 -5.82 -36.83
N PRO A 135 15.22 -5.74 -38.17
CA PRO A 135 15.34 -6.94 -39.01
C PRO A 135 16.69 -7.63 -38.78
N ASP A 136 16.74 -8.96 -38.91
CA ASP A 136 18.00 -9.68 -39.11
C ASP A 136 18.58 -9.26 -40.47
N GLY A 137 19.64 -8.46 -40.45
CA GLY A 137 20.26 -7.93 -41.65
C GLY A 137 21.43 -7.01 -41.33
N SER A 138 22.65 -7.51 -41.60
CA SER A 138 23.94 -6.80 -41.55
C SER A 138 24.25 -5.98 -40.29
N ASP A 139 25.26 -6.42 -39.53
CA ASP A 139 26.52 -5.70 -39.66
C ASP A 139 27.74 -6.62 -39.52
N THR A 140 28.90 -6.19 -40.03
CA THR A 140 30.11 -7.02 -40.14
C THR A 140 31.17 -6.72 -39.09
N SER A 141 31.70 -7.79 -38.49
CA SER A 141 33.04 -7.87 -37.90
C SER A 141 33.49 -6.81 -36.88
N THR A 142 33.40 -7.15 -35.59
CA THR A 142 34.53 -6.97 -34.65
C THR A 142 34.77 -8.25 -33.88
N SER A 143 36.02 -8.71 -33.80
CA SER A 143 36.38 -9.98 -33.16
C SER A 143 36.49 -9.84 -31.63
N GLY A 144 35.37 -10.06 -30.94
CA GLY A 144 35.32 -10.31 -29.50
C GLY A 144 34.50 -11.58 -29.22
N TYR A 145 34.82 -12.30 -28.15
CA TYR A 145 33.99 -13.41 -27.68
C TYR A 145 32.65 -12.87 -27.17
N HIS A 146 31.65 -12.82 -28.05
CA HIS A 146 30.27 -12.68 -27.62
C HIS A 146 29.89 -13.94 -26.84
N ARG A 147 29.63 -13.77 -25.54
CA ARG A 147 28.93 -14.77 -24.75
C ARG A 147 27.45 -14.70 -25.15
N ASP A 148 26.94 -15.77 -25.74
CA ASP A 148 25.53 -15.91 -26.08
C ASP A 148 24.71 -16.11 -24.80
N TRP A 149 24.43 -15.01 -24.11
CA TRP A 149 23.59 -14.99 -22.91
C TRP A 149 22.17 -15.43 -23.25
N LEU A 150 21.62 -16.34 -22.43
CA LEU A 150 20.23 -16.81 -22.52
C LEU A 150 19.20 -15.65 -22.48
N PHE A 151 19.57 -14.49 -21.92
CA PHE A 151 18.78 -13.26 -21.91
C PHE A 151 19.61 -12.06 -22.43
N PRO A 152 19.37 -11.60 -23.67
CA PRO A 152 20.01 -10.40 -24.20
C PRO A 152 19.75 -9.15 -23.34
N SER A 153 20.81 -8.36 -23.09
CA SER A 153 20.79 -7.20 -22.18
C SER A 153 19.98 -6.00 -22.68
N ASP A 154 19.71 -5.94 -23.98
CA ASP A 154 18.81 -4.99 -24.64
C ASP A 154 17.32 -5.34 -24.44
N ARG A 155 17.00 -6.63 -24.20
CA ARG A 155 15.63 -7.15 -24.07
C ARG A 155 15.29 -7.54 -22.64
N THR A 156 15.75 -8.72 -22.22
CA THR A 156 15.31 -9.44 -21.01
C THR A 156 16.35 -9.39 -19.89
N GLY A 157 17.62 -9.12 -20.19
CA GLY A 157 18.72 -9.06 -19.21
C GLY A 157 18.55 -8.05 -18.08
N ARG A 158 17.62 -7.08 -18.23
CA ARG A 158 17.23 -6.10 -17.19
C ARG A 158 16.28 -6.67 -16.12
N PHE A 159 15.68 -7.83 -16.39
CA PHE A 159 14.73 -8.52 -15.54
C PHE A 159 15.35 -9.82 -14.99
N VAL A 160 16.01 -10.57 -15.89
CA VAL A 160 16.64 -11.87 -15.60
C VAL A 160 17.96 -11.94 -16.39
N THR A 161 19.08 -12.12 -15.69
CA THR A 161 20.41 -12.32 -16.27
C THR A 161 20.65 -13.78 -16.66
N ALA A 162 20.16 -14.74 -15.87
CA ALA A 162 20.23 -16.17 -16.19
C ALA A 162 19.04 -16.96 -15.59
N LEU A 163 18.82 -18.16 -16.11
CA LEU A 163 17.73 -19.07 -15.72
C LEU A 163 18.29 -20.48 -15.60
N VAL A 164 18.02 -21.14 -14.48
CA VAL A 164 18.50 -22.50 -14.18
C VAL A 164 17.35 -23.32 -13.60
N ARG A 165 17.19 -24.56 -14.06
CA ARG A 165 16.39 -25.57 -13.37
C ARG A 165 17.22 -26.32 -12.33
N THR A 166 16.62 -26.68 -11.20
CA THR A 166 17.27 -27.51 -10.18
C THR A 166 16.23 -28.43 -9.52
N PRO A 167 16.60 -29.62 -9.00
CA PRO A 167 15.62 -30.59 -8.51
C PRO A 167 14.71 -30.02 -7.42
N LYS A 168 13.39 -30.28 -7.53
CA LYS A 168 12.40 -29.74 -6.58
C LYS A 168 12.69 -30.11 -5.13
N LEU A 169 13.00 -31.38 -4.87
CA LEU A 169 13.32 -31.84 -3.51
C LEU A 169 14.52 -31.08 -2.93
N GLY A 170 15.56 -30.86 -3.75
CA GLY A 170 16.72 -30.05 -3.35
C GLY A 170 16.37 -28.61 -2.95
N LEU A 171 15.29 -28.01 -3.49
CA LEU A 171 14.80 -26.72 -3.00
C LEU A 171 14.10 -26.84 -1.66
N VAL A 172 13.20 -27.82 -1.51
CA VAL A 172 12.43 -28.05 -0.27
C VAL A 172 13.33 -28.45 0.90
N ASP A 173 14.39 -29.22 0.63
CA ASP A 173 15.41 -29.61 1.62
C ASP A 173 16.29 -28.41 2.04
N ASN A 174 16.37 -27.34 1.23
CA ASN A 174 17.12 -26.12 1.53
C ASN A 174 16.24 -25.00 2.12
N LEU A 175 14.93 -24.98 1.82
CA LEU A 175 13.98 -23.93 2.19
C LEU A 175 12.67 -24.57 2.70
N ASP A 176 12.38 -24.45 4.00
CA ASP A 176 11.10 -24.86 4.60
C ASP A 176 9.95 -23.96 4.12
N LEU A 177 9.31 -24.35 3.01
CA LEU A 177 8.25 -23.58 2.37
C LEU A 177 6.96 -23.45 3.22
N GLY A 178 6.91 -23.99 4.44
CA GLY A 178 5.80 -23.80 5.38
C GLY A 178 4.45 -24.40 4.93
N VAL A 179 4.46 -25.19 3.85
CA VAL A 179 3.30 -25.87 3.27
C VAL A 179 3.70 -27.28 2.83
N PRO A 180 2.77 -28.26 2.80
CA PRO A 180 3.02 -29.53 2.14
C PRO A 180 3.35 -29.32 0.66
N VAL A 181 4.42 -29.96 0.18
CA VAL A 181 4.84 -29.90 -1.23
C VAL A 181 4.61 -31.27 -1.87
N ASP A 182 3.93 -31.28 -3.03
CA ASP A 182 3.73 -32.51 -3.80
C ASP A 182 5.07 -33.14 -4.23
N PRO A 183 5.21 -34.47 -4.15
CA PRO A 183 6.37 -35.18 -4.69
C PRO A 183 6.63 -34.83 -6.16
N PRO A 184 7.90 -34.83 -6.63
CA PRO A 184 8.22 -34.54 -8.02
C PRO A 184 7.53 -35.53 -8.97
N GLY A 185 6.85 -35.01 -9.98
CA GLY A 185 6.12 -35.76 -10.99
C GLY A 185 6.27 -35.14 -12.37
N LYS A 186 5.77 -35.83 -13.41
CA LYS A 186 6.12 -35.53 -14.80
C LYS A 186 5.70 -34.11 -15.24
N GLY A 187 6.67 -33.27 -15.58
CA GLY A 187 6.50 -31.86 -15.93
C GLY A 187 6.64 -30.89 -14.77
N TYR A 188 6.93 -31.38 -13.56
CA TYR A 188 7.11 -30.60 -12.32
C TYR A 188 8.15 -31.24 -11.39
N GLU A 189 9.13 -31.95 -11.94
CA GLU A 189 10.26 -32.56 -11.24
C GLU A 189 11.27 -31.52 -10.70
N ASP A 190 11.42 -30.42 -11.43
CA ASP A 190 12.32 -29.31 -11.13
C ASP A 190 11.59 -28.11 -10.51
N VAL A 191 12.37 -27.16 -10.02
CA VAL A 191 11.99 -25.75 -9.82
C VAL A 191 12.79 -24.85 -10.74
N LEU A 192 12.26 -23.65 -11.02
CA LEU A 192 12.88 -22.67 -11.90
C LEU A 192 13.49 -21.52 -11.07
N LEU A 193 14.81 -21.33 -11.16
CA LEU A 193 15.52 -20.20 -10.57
C LEU A 193 15.79 -19.13 -11.63
N LEU A 194 15.49 -17.88 -11.30
CA LEU A 194 15.72 -16.70 -12.13
C LEU A 194 16.66 -15.75 -11.38
N TYR A 195 17.85 -15.51 -11.93
CA TYR A 195 18.84 -14.61 -11.32
C TYR A 195 18.71 -13.22 -11.94
N SER A 196 18.55 -12.18 -11.14
CA SER A 196 18.33 -10.80 -11.61
C SER A 196 19.59 -9.95 -11.77
N ARG A 197 20.77 -10.47 -11.37
CA ARG A 197 22.07 -9.80 -11.46
C ARG A 197 23.21 -10.80 -11.69
N GLU A 198 24.26 -10.40 -12.39
CA GLU A 198 25.50 -11.19 -12.52
C GLU A 198 26.11 -11.55 -11.16
N SER A 199 25.96 -10.68 -10.16
CA SER A 199 26.53 -10.87 -8.82
C SER A 199 25.95 -12.09 -8.08
N THR A 200 24.72 -12.53 -8.39
CA THR A 200 24.09 -13.69 -7.74
C THR A 200 24.24 -14.98 -8.53
N LEU A 201 24.88 -14.95 -9.71
CA LEU A 201 25.12 -16.15 -10.52
C LEU A 201 26.16 -17.06 -9.83
N PRO A 202 25.90 -18.36 -9.63
CA PRO A 202 26.91 -19.31 -9.16
C PRO A 202 27.97 -19.54 -10.25
N GLN A 203 29.20 -19.89 -9.84
CA GLN A 203 30.36 -19.95 -10.74
C GLN A 203 30.14 -20.76 -12.04
N PRO A 204 29.53 -21.97 -12.04
CA PRO A 204 29.29 -22.71 -13.29
C PRO A 204 28.44 -21.96 -14.33
N VAL A 205 27.51 -21.11 -13.89
CA VAL A 205 26.65 -20.28 -14.76
C VAL A 205 27.39 -19.01 -15.23
N ARG A 206 28.41 -18.56 -14.48
CA ARG A 206 29.34 -17.52 -14.95
C ARG A 206 30.34 -18.05 -15.97
N ASP A 207 30.68 -19.32 -15.91
CA ASP A 207 31.57 -19.97 -16.87
C ASP A 207 30.82 -20.34 -18.16
N ASP A 208 29.63 -20.93 -18.03
CA ASP A 208 28.70 -21.24 -19.12
C ASP A 208 27.31 -20.57 -18.92
N PRO A 209 27.06 -19.40 -19.54
CA PRO A 209 25.75 -18.74 -19.52
C PRO A 209 24.61 -19.51 -20.23
N THR A 210 24.90 -20.64 -20.90
CA THR A 210 23.90 -21.52 -21.53
C THR A 210 23.47 -22.68 -20.65
N LEU A 211 24.07 -22.83 -19.46
CA LEU A 211 23.77 -23.88 -18.49
C LEU A 211 22.34 -23.76 -17.93
N THR A 212 21.41 -24.54 -18.47
CA THR A 212 19.97 -24.51 -18.09
C THR A 212 19.59 -25.42 -16.90
N PHE A 213 20.53 -26.18 -16.33
CA PHE A 213 20.25 -27.10 -15.21
C PHE A 213 21.44 -27.24 -14.24
N MET A 214 21.16 -27.26 -12.94
CA MET A 214 22.13 -27.56 -11.87
C MET A 214 21.57 -28.61 -10.91
N ALA A 215 22.26 -29.74 -10.78
CA ALA A 215 21.85 -30.84 -9.91
C ALA A 215 21.95 -30.52 -8.40
N ASN A 216 22.84 -29.60 -8.01
CA ASN A 216 23.03 -29.17 -6.63
C ASN A 216 22.31 -27.82 -6.39
N THR A 217 21.16 -27.87 -5.72
CA THR A 217 20.35 -26.69 -5.40
C THR A 217 21.03 -25.75 -4.40
N THR A 218 21.80 -26.27 -3.44
CA THR A 218 22.54 -25.44 -2.47
C THR A 218 23.60 -24.58 -3.18
N ALA A 219 24.32 -25.16 -4.15
CA ALA A 219 25.26 -24.42 -5.00
C ALA A 219 24.55 -23.41 -5.92
N ALA A 220 23.34 -23.71 -6.38
CA ALA A 220 22.54 -22.76 -7.16
C ALA A 220 22.08 -21.53 -6.34
N LEU A 221 21.94 -21.67 -5.01
CA LEU A 221 21.55 -20.59 -4.09
C LEU A 221 22.74 -19.96 -3.34
N GLU A 222 23.98 -20.34 -3.66
CA GLU A 222 25.17 -19.97 -2.88
C GLU A 222 25.38 -18.45 -2.79
N HIS A 223 25.24 -17.74 -3.90
CA HIS A 223 25.42 -16.28 -3.98
C HIS A 223 24.08 -15.51 -3.95
N CYS A 224 23.01 -16.15 -3.47
CA CYS A 224 21.73 -15.51 -3.22
C CYS A 224 21.61 -15.12 -1.75
N ASP A 225 21.75 -13.82 -1.46
CA ASP A 225 21.41 -13.25 -0.14
C ASP A 225 19.90 -13.25 0.14
N PHE A 226 19.11 -13.22 -0.94
CA PHE A 226 17.66 -13.19 -0.96
C PHE A 226 17.10 -14.22 -1.95
N VAL A 227 15.99 -14.86 -1.63
CA VAL A 227 15.17 -15.64 -2.57
C VAL A 227 13.69 -15.37 -2.31
N ASN A 228 12.93 -15.05 -3.36
CA ASN A 228 11.47 -14.92 -3.28
C ASN A 228 10.82 -16.11 -4.00
N VAL A 229 10.08 -16.93 -3.25
CA VAL A 229 9.47 -18.16 -3.78
C VAL A 229 8.04 -17.90 -4.24
N VAL A 230 7.76 -18.28 -5.49
CA VAL A 230 6.41 -18.28 -6.10
C VAL A 230 5.94 -19.73 -6.21
N LEU A 231 4.83 -20.08 -5.56
CA LEU A 231 4.20 -21.40 -5.69
C LEU A 231 3.19 -21.38 -6.83
N THR A 232 3.19 -22.43 -7.66
CA THR A 232 2.38 -22.49 -8.89
C THR A 232 1.70 -23.84 -9.06
N GLU A 233 0.43 -23.80 -9.46
CA GLU A 233 -0.33 -24.99 -9.90
C GLU A 233 0.38 -25.71 -11.06
N HIS A 234 0.47 -27.05 -10.98
CA HIS A 234 1.16 -27.89 -11.97
C HIS A 234 0.21 -28.69 -12.88
N SER A 235 -1.11 -28.64 -12.63
CA SER A 235 -2.15 -29.30 -13.42
C SER A 235 -2.07 -28.96 -14.92
N ALA A 236 -1.62 -29.93 -15.74
CA ALA A 236 -1.36 -29.77 -17.17
C ALA A 236 -2.56 -29.32 -18.05
N GLY A 237 -3.79 -29.35 -17.51
CA GLY A 237 -4.97 -28.79 -18.18
C GLY A 237 -5.15 -27.27 -18.03
N ARG A 238 -4.38 -26.63 -17.15
CA ARG A 238 -4.51 -25.20 -16.80
C ARG A 238 -3.74 -24.32 -17.79
N LYS A 239 -4.44 -23.46 -18.52
CA LYS A 239 -3.83 -22.40 -19.33
C LYS A 239 -3.36 -21.27 -18.41
N GLN A 240 -2.07 -21.26 -18.07
CA GLN A 240 -1.47 -20.30 -17.14
C GLN A 240 -0.23 -19.62 -17.75
N CYS A 241 -0.11 -18.31 -17.48
CA CYS A 241 1.09 -17.52 -17.69
C CYS A 241 1.56 -16.97 -16.33
N ILE A 242 2.83 -16.60 -16.23
CA ILE A 242 3.42 -15.94 -15.05
C ILE A 242 4.08 -14.65 -15.53
N ALA A 243 3.81 -13.53 -14.87
CA ALA A 243 4.44 -12.25 -15.14
C ALA A 243 5.40 -11.88 -14.00
N VAL A 244 6.67 -11.62 -14.33
CA VAL A 244 7.66 -11.08 -13.39
C VAL A 244 7.74 -9.58 -13.66
N VAL A 245 7.12 -8.78 -12.80
CA VAL A 245 7.06 -7.32 -12.92
C VAL A 245 8.07 -6.70 -11.96
N PRO A 246 9.06 -5.92 -12.44
CA PRO A 246 9.95 -5.14 -11.57
C PRO A 246 9.13 -4.02 -10.92
N GLN A 247 8.79 -4.23 -9.65
CA GLN A 247 8.04 -3.31 -8.80
C GLN A 247 8.39 -3.61 -7.33
N TYR A 248 7.78 -2.90 -6.38
CA TYR A 248 7.89 -3.17 -4.94
C TYR A 248 7.66 -4.65 -4.60
N GLU A 249 8.39 -5.15 -3.60
CA GLU A 249 8.34 -6.55 -3.19
C GLU A 249 6.95 -6.94 -2.68
N SER A 250 6.31 -7.92 -3.34
CA SER A 250 4.90 -8.21 -3.07
C SER A 250 4.70 -9.17 -1.90
N TYR A 251 3.92 -8.74 -0.91
CA TYR A 251 3.71 -9.39 0.40
C TYR A 251 3.03 -10.77 0.41
N HIS A 252 2.70 -11.31 -0.76
CA HIS A 252 2.20 -12.68 -0.94
C HIS A 252 3.31 -13.68 -1.33
N LEU A 253 4.54 -13.21 -1.58
CA LEU A 253 5.70 -14.06 -1.83
C LEU A 253 6.45 -14.37 -0.53
N GLN A 254 7.02 -15.57 -0.44
CA GLN A 254 7.84 -15.97 0.70
C GLN A 254 9.26 -15.41 0.55
N LYS A 255 9.64 -14.45 1.40
CA LYS A 255 10.99 -13.86 1.44
C LYS A 255 11.93 -14.70 2.30
N TRP A 256 12.96 -15.24 1.66
CA TRP A 256 14.09 -15.92 2.28
C TRP A 256 15.29 -15.01 2.28
N MET A 257 16.02 -14.91 3.39
CA MET A 257 17.15 -14.00 3.50
C MET A 257 18.24 -14.51 4.46
N ARG A 258 19.51 -14.28 4.12
CA ARG A 258 20.68 -14.64 4.94
C ARG A 258 20.96 -13.64 6.09
N ALA A 259 19.95 -13.34 6.91
CA ALA A 259 20.14 -12.44 8.05
C ALA A 259 20.58 -13.20 9.30
N HIS A 260 21.80 -12.93 9.79
CA HIS A 260 22.39 -13.52 10.98
C HIS A 260 21.47 -13.31 12.22
N PRO A 261 20.99 -14.37 12.89
CA PRO A 261 19.88 -14.28 13.86
C PRO A 261 20.09 -13.31 15.03
N GLN A 262 21.33 -13.13 15.50
CA GLN A 262 21.64 -12.34 16.70
C GLN A 262 21.98 -10.87 16.40
N SER A 263 22.49 -10.58 15.20
CA SER A 263 23.03 -9.26 14.85
C SER A 263 22.11 -8.46 13.91
N GLY A 264 21.13 -9.13 13.28
CA GLY A 264 20.22 -8.49 12.35
C GLY A 264 20.95 -7.87 11.16
N LYS A 265 21.98 -8.54 10.64
CA LYS A 265 22.73 -8.15 9.44
C LYS A 265 22.73 -9.26 8.41
N LEU A 266 22.83 -8.92 7.13
CA LEU A 266 23.19 -9.90 6.11
C LEU A 266 24.56 -10.51 6.42
N ASP A 267 24.67 -11.82 6.25
CA ASP A 267 25.89 -12.60 6.42
C ASP A 267 25.83 -13.81 5.48
N THR A 268 26.68 -13.86 4.46
CA THR A 268 26.69 -14.95 3.48
C THR A 268 27.05 -16.30 4.08
N ALA A 269 27.68 -16.33 5.26
CA ALA A 269 28.03 -17.57 5.96
C ALA A 269 26.83 -18.24 6.66
N VAL A 270 25.70 -17.54 6.87
CA VAL A 270 24.48 -18.16 7.41
C VAL A 270 23.57 -18.69 6.28
N PRO A 271 22.81 -19.78 6.52
CA PRO A 271 21.82 -20.25 5.55
C PRO A 271 20.71 -19.23 5.31
N LEU A 272 20.06 -19.33 4.14
CA LEU A 272 18.79 -18.67 3.88
C LEU A 272 17.75 -19.14 4.90
N ARG A 273 17.06 -18.20 5.54
CA ARG A 273 15.92 -18.49 6.41
C ARG A 273 14.70 -17.67 6.01
N LEU A 274 13.51 -18.20 6.28
CA LEU A 274 12.27 -17.43 6.16
C LEU A 274 12.34 -16.23 7.11
N VAL A 275 12.03 -15.04 6.60
CA VAL A 275 12.05 -13.80 7.39
C VAL A 275 10.68 -13.15 7.42
N SER A 276 10.36 -12.48 8.53
CA SER A 276 9.16 -11.65 8.63
C SER A 276 9.30 -10.42 7.72
N ARG A 277 8.15 -9.91 7.24
CA ARG A 277 8.05 -8.63 6.48
C ARG A 277 8.80 -7.46 7.13
N GLY A 278 9.01 -7.52 8.45
CA GLY A 278 9.72 -6.51 9.21
C GLY A 278 11.25 -6.49 9.05
N HIS A 279 11.85 -7.38 8.25
CA HIS A 279 13.28 -7.37 7.96
C HIS A 279 13.60 -6.49 6.74
N ALA A 280 14.42 -5.45 6.93
CA ALA A 280 14.95 -4.60 5.87
C ALA A 280 16.14 -5.24 5.14
N ASP A 281 16.49 -4.69 3.98
CA ASP A 281 17.44 -5.30 3.03
C ASP A 281 18.92 -5.25 3.47
N ASN A 282 19.21 -4.67 4.64
CA ASN A 282 20.51 -4.79 5.33
C ASN A 282 20.53 -5.94 6.36
N GLY A 283 19.43 -6.70 6.48
CA GLY A 283 19.22 -7.77 7.44
C GLY A 283 18.43 -7.38 8.69
N ARG A 284 18.21 -6.08 8.94
CA ARG A 284 17.70 -5.58 10.23
C ARG A 284 16.21 -5.79 10.38
N GLN A 285 15.80 -6.46 11.45
CA GLN A 285 14.41 -6.46 11.89
C GLN A 285 14.04 -5.10 12.51
N ASN A 286 13.23 -4.33 11.79
CA ASN A 286 12.69 -3.04 12.23
C ASN A 286 11.35 -3.18 12.97
N PHE A 287 10.65 -4.30 12.77
CA PHE A 287 9.35 -4.58 13.38
C PHE A 287 9.47 -5.86 14.20
N ILE A 288 9.75 -5.69 15.48
CA ILE A 288 9.74 -6.75 16.51
C ILE A 288 8.33 -6.74 17.12
N PRO A 289 7.71 -7.91 17.38
CA PRO A 289 6.45 -7.96 18.12
C PRO A 289 6.57 -7.25 19.49
N PRO A 290 5.50 -6.58 19.97
CA PRO A 290 5.53 -5.88 21.25
C PRO A 290 5.85 -6.83 22.41
N ALA A 291 6.53 -6.33 23.44
CA ALA A 291 6.81 -7.10 24.63
C ALA A 291 5.53 -7.27 25.48
N LEU A 292 5.57 -8.23 26.40
CA LEU A 292 4.44 -8.54 27.29
C LEU A 292 4.07 -7.33 28.18
N ASP A 293 5.04 -6.49 28.52
CA ASP A 293 4.82 -5.24 29.26
C ASP A 293 4.29 -4.09 28.39
N ASP A 294 4.60 -4.06 27.09
CA ASP A 294 3.99 -3.11 26.14
C ASP A 294 2.49 -3.43 25.97
N ALA A 295 2.16 -4.73 25.85
CA ALA A 295 0.78 -5.20 25.78
C ALA A 295 -0.04 -4.87 27.06
N ARG A 296 0.58 -4.97 28.24
CA ARG A 296 -0.03 -4.55 29.52
C ARG A 296 -0.33 -3.06 29.55
N GLN A 297 0.61 -2.20 29.13
CA GLN A 297 0.39 -0.75 29.05
C GLN A 297 -0.76 -0.43 28.08
N ALA A 298 -0.84 -1.09 26.92
CA ALA A 298 -1.93 -0.92 25.98
C ALA A 298 -3.30 -1.39 26.53
N TRP A 299 -3.34 -2.40 27.39
CA TRP A 299 -4.58 -2.87 28.03
C TRP A 299 -5.15 -1.88 29.04
N GLU A 300 -4.32 -1.19 29.84
CA GLU A 300 -4.85 -0.17 30.77
C GLU A 300 -5.42 1.04 30.01
N VAL A 301 -4.77 1.49 28.93
CA VAL A 301 -5.31 2.55 28.05
C VAL A 301 -6.62 2.11 27.38
N LEU A 302 -6.68 0.89 26.84
CA LEU A 302 -7.91 0.35 26.24
C LEU A 302 -9.04 0.22 27.27
N LYS A 303 -8.71 -0.19 28.50
CA LYS A 303 -9.67 -0.29 29.59
C LYS A 303 -10.20 1.09 30.01
N GLN A 304 -9.32 2.08 30.18
CA GLN A 304 -9.67 3.46 30.51
C GLN A 304 -10.62 4.08 29.48
N TYR A 305 -10.41 3.76 28.21
CA TYR A 305 -11.32 4.12 27.12
C TYR A 305 -12.67 3.39 27.22
N LEU A 306 -12.68 2.06 27.35
CA LEU A 306 -13.93 1.29 27.47
C LEU A 306 -14.73 1.61 28.75
N ASP A 307 -14.07 1.94 29.85
CA ASP A 307 -14.68 2.38 31.12
C ASP A 307 -15.27 3.81 31.03
N SER A 308 -14.99 4.57 29.96
CA SER A 308 -15.44 5.97 29.78
C SER A 308 -16.24 6.26 28.50
N VAL A 309 -16.25 5.34 27.53
CA VAL A 309 -16.76 5.56 26.16
C VAL A 309 -18.20 6.10 26.12
N ASP A 310 -19.14 5.55 26.89
CA ASP A 310 -20.54 6.00 26.88
C ASP A 310 -20.69 7.48 27.29
N ALA A 311 -19.94 7.92 28.32
CA ALA A 311 -19.97 9.31 28.78
C ALA A 311 -19.30 10.27 27.78
N VAL A 312 -18.22 9.82 27.13
CA VAL A 312 -17.55 10.58 26.06
C VAL A 312 -18.48 10.73 24.84
N LEU A 313 -19.26 9.70 24.50
CA LEU A 313 -20.27 9.75 23.44
C LEU A 313 -21.43 10.70 23.78
N GLU A 314 -21.92 10.70 25.03
CA GLU A 314 -22.95 11.65 25.50
C GLU A 314 -22.48 13.12 25.43
N GLU A 315 -21.22 13.40 25.76
CA GLU A 315 -20.63 14.74 25.69
C GLU A 315 -20.32 15.18 24.24
N LEU A 316 -19.80 14.29 23.41
CA LEU A 316 -19.38 14.57 22.03
C LEU A 316 -20.58 14.75 21.09
N LYS A 317 -21.65 13.96 21.26
CA LYS A 317 -22.83 13.97 20.40
C LYS A 317 -23.43 15.37 20.12
N PRO A 318 -23.76 16.21 21.13
CA PRO A 318 -24.31 17.54 20.86
C PRO A 318 -23.33 18.48 20.15
N LEU A 319 -22.01 18.22 20.18
CA LEU A 319 -21.06 18.97 19.36
C LEU A 319 -21.20 18.57 17.89
N LEU A 320 -21.25 17.26 17.60
CA LEU A 320 -21.38 16.75 16.24
C LEU A 320 -22.73 17.11 15.59
N GLU A 321 -23.83 17.04 16.35
CA GLU A 321 -25.18 17.44 15.89
C GLU A 321 -25.26 18.92 15.46
N ASN A 322 -24.38 19.79 15.98
CA ASN A 322 -24.33 21.22 15.62
C ASN A 322 -23.43 21.54 14.41
N ILE A 323 -22.51 20.64 14.03
CA ILE A 323 -21.49 20.91 12.99
C ILE A 323 -21.63 20.05 11.73
N ALA A 324 -22.31 18.90 11.80
CA ALA A 324 -22.35 17.95 10.69
C ALA A 324 -23.08 18.52 9.45
N ILE A 325 -22.39 18.55 8.31
CA ILE A 325 -22.95 18.93 7.01
C ILE A 325 -23.17 17.67 6.20
N GLU A 326 -24.41 17.40 5.78
CA GLU A 326 -24.78 16.20 5.01
C GLU A 326 -24.27 14.90 5.66
N ASN A 327 -24.52 14.77 6.97
CA ASN A 327 -24.03 13.69 7.85
C ASN A 327 -22.49 13.59 7.98
N THR A 328 -21.74 14.51 7.38
CA THR A 328 -20.27 14.49 7.36
C THR A 328 -19.65 15.44 8.38
N VAL A 329 -18.66 14.92 9.12
CA VAL A 329 -17.80 15.66 10.06
C VAL A 329 -16.33 15.59 9.59
N ILE A 330 -15.56 16.67 9.77
CA ILE A 330 -14.13 16.68 9.50
C ILE A 330 -13.38 16.62 10.84
N VAL A 331 -12.53 15.61 11.01
CA VAL A 331 -11.92 15.24 12.30
C VAL A 331 -10.42 15.50 12.27
N MET A 332 -9.93 16.30 13.22
CA MET A 332 -8.50 16.52 13.46
C MET A 332 -8.12 16.17 14.90
N VAL A 333 -6.84 15.82 15.12
CA VAL A 333 -6.27 15.65 16.48
C VAL A 333 -5.01 16.50 16.63
N VAL A 334 -4.86 17.18 17.76
CA VAL A 334 -3.74 18.10 18.04
C VAL A 334 -3.28 18.05 19.50
N ASN A 335 -1.98 18.31 19.72
CA ASN A 335 -1.41 18.68 21.02
C ASN A 335 -0.74 20.07 20.91
N PHE A 336 -0.39 20.69 22.04
CA PHE A 336 0.12 22.06 22.06
C PHE A 336 1.32 22.27 21.11
N GLY A 337 2.21 21.28 21.01
CA GLY A 337 3.38 21.30 20.13
C GLY A 337 3.10 21.17 18.63
N GLN A 338 1.86 20.88 18.23
CA GLN A 338 1.39 20.87 16.83
C GLN A 338 0.47 22.07 16.50
N THR A 339 0.23 22.97 17.45
CA THR A 339 -0.69 24.12 17.27
C THR A 339 -0.30 25.08 16.15
N GLU A 340 0.99 25.29 15.88
CA GLU A 340 1.45 26.11 14.76
C GLU A 340 0.97 25.57 13.40
N LEU A 341 0.85 24.25 13.27
CA LEU A 341 0.37 23.57 12.07
C LEU A 341 -1.16 23.77 11.93
N LEU A 342 -1.91 23.62 13.03
CA LEU A 342 -3.34 23.93 13.07
C LEU A 342 -3.63 25.41 12.71
N MET A 343 -2.85 26.36 13.25
CA MET A 343 -2.94 27.77 12.86
C MET A 343 -2.68 27.97 11.37
N ASN A 344 -1.64 27.33 10.82
CA ASN A 344 -1.33 27.38 9.39
C ASN A 344 -2.47 26.81 8.52
N PHE A 345 -3.06 25.68 8.90
CA PHE A 345 -4.24 25.13 8.23
C PHE A 345 -5.42 26.12 8.24
N VAL A 346 -5.80 26.64 9.41
CA VAL A 346 -6.93 27.58 9.56
C VAL A 346 -6.69 28.86 8.76
N CYS A 347 -5.48 29.42 8.80
CA CYS A 347 -5.13 30.60 8.03
C CYS A 347 -5.16 30.33 6.52
N ALA A 348 -4.66 29.19 6.05
CA ALA A 348 -4.66 28.82 4.63
C ALA A 348 -6.08 28.55 4.09
N ALA A 349 -6.96 27.93 4.88
CA ALA A 349 -8.35 27.71 4.51
C ALA A 349 -9.15 29.03 4.49
N LYS A 350 -9.02 29.86 5.54
CA LYS A 350 -9.69 31.17 5.61
C LYS A 350 -9.20 32.15 4.53
N SER A 351 -7.92 32.11 4.14
CA SER A 351 -7.40 32.93 3.03
C SER A 351 -7.94 32.51 1.64
N ARG A 352 -8.67 31.40 1.57
CA ARG A 352 -9.34 30.88 0.37
C ARG A 352 -10.87 30.90 0.48
N SER A 353 -11.40 31.49 1.56
CA SER A 353 -12.83 31.48 1.90
C SER A 353 -13.46 30.07 2.00
N LEU A 354 -12.66 29.06 2.35
CA LEU A 354 -13.17 27.72 2.62
C LEU A 354 -13.91 27.71 3.95
N ASP A 355 -15.05 27.02 4.00
CA ASP A 355 -15.78 26.80 5.25
C ASP A 355 -15.06 25.75 6.10
N LEU A 356 -15.13 25.94 7.42
CA LEU A 356 -14.58 25.08 8.46
C LEU A 356 -15.64 24.74 9.53
N SER A 357 -16.91 25.10 9.30
CA SER A 357 -18.01 24.93 10.26
C SER A 357 -18.25 23.47 10.67
N ASN A 358 -17.90 22.51 9.81
CA ASN A 358 -17.97 21.07 10.06
C ASN A 358 -16.68 20.43 10.60
N VAL A 359 -15.67 21.23 10.97
CA VAL A 359 -14.41 20.75 11.55
C VAL A 359 -14.50 20.67 13.07
N ILE A 360 -14.23 19.47 13.61
CA ILE A 360 -13.94 19.26 15.03
C ILE A 360 -12.46 18.97 15.24
N VAL A 361 -11.85 19.70 16.18
CA VAL A 361 -10.49 19.45 16.66
C VAL A 361 -10.59 18.74 18.01
N PHE A 362 -10.24 17.46 18.02
CA PHE A 362 -9.94 16.77 19.26
C PHE A 362 -8.57 17.24 19.77
N THR A 363 -8.52 17.56 21.04
CA THR A 363 -7.37 18.18 21.70
C THR A 363 -6.93 17.32 22.86
N THR A 364 -5.62 17.25 23.10
CA THR A 364 -5.02 16.43 24.16
C THR A 364 -4.60 17.25 25.38
N ASP A 365 -4.73 18.57 25.32
CA ASP A 365 -4.45 19.52 26.39
C ASP A 365 -5.39 20.74 26.31
N GLN A 366 -5.55 21.44 27.44
CA GLN A 366 -6.48 22.58 27.55
C GLN A 366 -6.01 23.76 26.70
N GLU A 367 -4.71 23.99 26.64
CA GLU A 367 -4.08 25.05 25.86
C GLU A 367 -4.40 24.93 24.36
N SER A 368 -4.44 23.71 23.82
CA SER A 368 -4.92 23.45 22.46
C SER A 368 -6.44 23.65 22.31
N THR A 369 -7.22 23.33 23.34
CA THR A 369 -8.68 23.54 23.36
C THR A 369 -9.01 25.03 23.25
N ASP A 370 -8.37 25.84 24.09
CA ASP A 370 -8.53 27.29 24.14
C ASP A 370 -8.08 27.93 22.81
N LEU A 371 -6.96 27.47 22.25
CA LEU A 371 -6.48 27.97 20.96
C LEU A 371 -7.42 27.60 19.81
N ALA A 372 -7.82 26.34 19.66
CA ALA A 372 -8.73 25.90 18.60
C ALA A 372 -10.08 26.64 18.66
N THR A 373 -10.59 26.86 19.87
CA THR A 373 -11.79 27.68 20.11
C THR A 373 -11.55 29.14 19.72
N SER A 374 -10.40 29.73 20.05
CA SER A 374 -10.04 31.12 19.66
C SER A 374 -9.87 31.30 18.15
N LEU A 375 -9.50 30.23 17.44
CA LEU A 375 -9.46 30.16 15.98
C LEU A 375 -10.86 30.03 15.36
N GLY A 376 -11.92 29.85 16.17
CA GLY A 376 -13.30 29.69 15.70
C GLY A 376 -13.59 28.31 15.14
N LEU A 377 -12.94 27.26 15.65
CA LEU A 377 -13.28 25.87 15.39
C LEU A 377 -14.04 25.27 16.58
N THR A 378 -14.81 24.21 16.35
CA THR A 378 -15.33 23.37 17.44
C THR A 378 -14.19 22.51 17.98
N ALA A 379 -13.96 22.56 19.29
CA ALA A 379 -12.91 21.82 19.99
C ALA A 379 -13.51 20.90 21.06
N TYR A 380 -12.90 19.74 21.26
CA TYR A 380 -13.25 18.81 22.34
C TYR A 380 -11.97 18.27 23.00
N TYR A 381 -11.96 18.23 24.34
CA TYR A 381 -10.87 17.67 25.13
C TYR A 381 -11.44 16.63 26.09
N ASP A 382 -11.21 15.36 25.77
CA ASP A 382 -11.44 14.31 26.75
C ASP A 382 -10.22 14.15 27.67
N GLN A 383 -10.23 14.84 28.81
CA GLN A 383 -9.21 14.70 29.83
C GLN A 383 -9.06 13.25 30.33
N ARG A 384 -10.12 12.41 30.25
CA ARG A 384 -10.07 11.02 30.71
C ARG A 384 -9.14 10.17 29.84
N ASN A 385 -9.26 10.21 28.51
CA ASN A 385 -8.41 9.40 27.63
C ASN A 385 -7.14 10.10 27.16
N PHE A 386 -7.08 11.44 27.18
CA PHE A 386 -5.94 12.19 26.64
C PHE A 386 -5.05 12.91 27.67
N GLY A 387 -5.48 13.02 28.94
CA GLY A 387 -4.76 13.82 29.95
C GLY A 387 -3.35 13.35 30.34
N GLU A 388 -2.91 12.14 29.93
CA GLU A 388 -1.53 11.67 30.08
C GLU A 388 -0.67 11.87 28.82
N ILE A 389 -1.25 12.33 27.71
CA ILE A 389 -0.53 12.56 26.45
C ILE A 389 0.31 13.83 26.59
N PRO A 390 1.65 13.79 26.38
CA PRO A 390 2.48 14.99 26.52
C PRO A 390 2.12 16.06 25.50
N SER A 391 1.91 17.30 25.97
CA SER A 391 1.50 18.44 25.16
C SER A 391 2.54 18.86 24.12
N GLU A 392 3.84 18.55 24.29
CA GLU A 392 4.86 18.95 23.32
C GLU A 392 5.00 17.97 22.16
N ALA A 393 5.50 18.45 21.02
CA ALA A 393 5.64 17.65 19.81
C ALA A 393 6.51 16.39 20.00
N ALA A 394 6.24 15.38 19.16
CA ALA A 394 7.15 14.26 18.93
C ALA A 394 8.49 14.77 18.37
N ARG A 395 9.60 14.21 18.85
CA ARG A 395 10.95 14.57 18.40
C ARG A 395 11.40 13.76 17.18
N ARG A 396 10.74 12.62 16.95
CA ARG A 396 10.91 11.77 15.75
C ARG A 396 9.68 10.90 15.53
N TYR A 397 9.50 10.46 14.28
CA TYR A 397 8.55 9.41 13.94
C TYR A 397 8.74 8.17 14.84
N GLY A 398 7.66 7.64 15.40
CA GLY A 398 7.67 6.44 16.23
C GLY A 398 8.35 6.59 17.60
N ASP A 399 8.48 7.80 18.16
CA ASP A 399 8.71 7.95 19.60
C ASP A 399 7.40 7.84 20.41
N ARG A 400 7.50 7.84 21.76
CA ARG A 400 6.34 7.63 22.64
C ARG A 400 5.25 8.70 22.49
N ARG A 401 5.60 9.94 22.13
CA ARG A 401 4.61 11.02 21.90
C ARG A 401 3.90 10.79 20.58
N PHE A 402 4.65 10.45 19.54
CA PHE A 402 4.07 10.04 18.26
C PHE A 402 3.08 8.87 18.45
N THR A 403 3.47 7.81 19.17
CA THR A 403 2.60 6.65 19.43
C THR A 403 1.36 7.01 20.23
N ALA A 404 1.47 7.87 21.26
CA ALA A 404 0.32 8.36 22.02
C ALA A 404 -0.65 9.17 21.14
N MET A 405 -0.14 10.09 20.31
CA MET A 405 -0.96 10.83 19.34
C MET A 405 -1.63 9.90 18.32
N MET A 406 -0.95 8.83 17.86
CA MET A 406 -1.60 7.87 16.95
C MET A 406 -2.73 7.10 17.63
N MET A 407 -2.63 6.79 18.94
CA MET A 407 -3.73 6.19 19.69
C MET A 407 -4.91 7.17 19.82
N ALA A 408 -4.63 8.46 20.08
CA ALA A 408 -5.65 9.50 20.10
C ALA A 408 -6.41 9.58 18.77
N LYS A 409 -5.71 9.58 17.62
CA LYS A 409 -6.35 9.52 16.28
C LYS A 409 -7.35 8.38 16.14
N VAL A 410 -6.99 7.17 16.56
CA VAL A 410 -7.88 6.00 16.51
C VAL A 410 -9.12 6.21 17.39
N ILE A 411 -8.93 6.64 18.63
CA ILE A 411 -10.03 6.92 19.57
C ILE A 411 -10.98 7.99 19.01
N CYS A 412 -10.45 9.12 18.52
CA CYS A 412 -11.26 10.22 17.99
C CYS A 412 -12.11 9.82 16.77
N VAL A 413 -11.53 9.02 15.86
CA VAL A 413 -12.23 8.53 14.68
C VAL A 413 -13.28 7.48 15.04
N GLN A 414 -12.97 6.56 15.96
CA GLN A 414 -13.93 5.57 16.44
C GLN A 414 -15.12 6.23 17.15
N LEU A 415 -14.90 7.22 18.00
CA LEU A 415 -15.97 7.96 18.70
C LEU A 415 -16.94 8.66 17.72
N VAL A 416 -16.43 9.27 16.65
CA VAL A 416 -17.26 9.90 15.61
C VAL A 416 -18.02 8.84 14.79
N SER A 417 -17.35 7.75 14.43
CA SER A 417 -17.93 6.60 13.72
C SER A 417 -19.06 5.92 14.52
N MET A 418 -18.90 5.76 15.83
CA MET A 418 -19.90 5.21 16.76
C MET A 418 -21.15 6.09 16.88
N LEU A 419 -21.04 7.39 16.63
CA LEU A 419 -22.18 8.34 16.67
C LEU A 419 -22.98 8.42 15.36
N GLY A 420 -22.55 7.72 14.29
CA GLY A 420 -23.31 7.59 13.04
C GLY A 420 -22.87 8.50 11.89
N TYR A 421 -21.78 9.25 12.06
CA TYR A 421 -21.33 10.26 11.09
C TYR A 421 -20.38 9.68 10.05
N ASP A 422 -20.58 10.10 8.79
CA ASP A 422 -19.52 10.04 7.79
C ASP A 422 -18.38 10.96 8.23
N LEU A 423 -17.13 10.57 8.03
CA LEU A 423 -16.00 11.36 8.51
C LEU A 423 -14.86 11.48 7.50
N LEU A 424 -14.30 12.69 7.42
CA LEU A 424 -12.99 12.94 6.83
C LEU A 424 -12.00 13.13 7.97
N PHE A 425 -11.12 12.16 8.19
CA PHE A 425 -9.99 12.34 9.09
C PHE A 425 -8.86 13.12 8.40
N GLN A 426 -8.24 14.06 9.11
CA GLN A 426 -7.09 14.82 8.63
C GLN A 426 -6.06 15.16 9.72
N ASP A 427 -4.78 15.09 9.37
CA ASP A 427 -3.67 15.64 10.15
C ASP A 427 -3.52 17.16 9.98
N VAL A 428 -3.17 17.84 11.07
CA VAL A 428 -3.04 19.30 11.13
C VAL A 428 -1.89 19.88 10.29
N ASP A 429 -1.01 19.06 9.72
CA ASP A 429 0.06 19.49 8.81
C ASP A 429 -0.38 19.56 7.33
N ILE A 430 -1.62 19.19 7.01
CA ILE A 430 -2.21 19.30 5.67
C ILE A 430 -2.89 20.67 5.46
N VAL A 431 -2.74 21.23 4.25
CA VAL A 431 -3.42 22.47 3.82
C VAL A 431 -4.33 22.22 2.62
N TRP A 432 -5.47 22.93 2.57
CA TRP A 432 -6.43 22.81 1.47
C TRP A 432 -6.22 23.88 0.38
N PHE A 433 -6.46 23.47 -0.87
CA PHE A 433 -6.59 24.36 -2.01
C PHE A 433 -8.07 24.53 -2.42
N SER A 434 -8.89 23.50 -2.24
CA SER A 434 -10.35 23.45 -2.38
C SER A 434 -10.95 22.57 -1.26
N ASN A 435 -12.28 22.52 -1.13
CA ASN A 435 -12.92 21.66 -0.14
C ASN A 435 -12.81 20.17 -0.57
N PRO A 436 -12.18 19.29 0.23
CA PRO A 436 -12.02 17.87 -0.13
C PRO A 436 -13.35 17.10 -0.20
N LEU A 437 -14.41 17.54 0.47
CA LEU A 437 -15.71 16.84 0.46
C LEU A 437 -16.39 16.86 -0.91
N GLU A 438 -16.11 17.85 -1.75
CA GLU A 438 -16.60 17.93 -3.13
C GLU A 438 -16.19 16.70 -3.97
N TYR A 439 -15.03 16.10 -3.68
CA TYR A 439 -14.58 14.86 -4.31
C TYR A 439 -15.39 13.66 -3.81
N PHE A 440 -15.57 13.52 -2.50
CA PHE A 440 -16.24 12.35 -1.90
C PHE A 440 -17.75 12.29 -2.16
N ALA A 441 -18.38 13.45 -2.39
CA ALA A 441 -19.76 13.56 -2.88
C ALA A 441 -19.97 12.94 -4.28
N HIS A 442 -18.90 12.87 -5.10
CA HIS A 442 -18.92 12.30 -6.45
C HIS A 442 -18.19 10.95 -6.56
N ALA A 443 -17.57 10.48 -5.47
CA ALA A 443 -16.78 9.25 -5.46
C ALA A 443 -17.65 7.99 -5.35
N ASP A 444 -17.20 6.88 -5.96
CA ASP A 444 -17.94 5.62 -6.11
C ASP A 444 -18.72 5.21 -4.83
N PRO A 445 -20.07 5.17 -4.86
CA PRO A 445 -20.89 4.84 -3.69
C PRO A 445 -20.72 3.38 -3.21
N GLY A 446 -20.06 2.52 -4.00
CA GLY A 446 -19.73 1.14 -3.60
C GLY A 446 -18.48 1.00 -2.71
N MET A 447 -17.83 2.11 -2.33
CA MET A 447 -16.63 2.11 -1.47
C MET A 447 -16.92 2.68 -0.09
N ASP A 448 -16.57 1.92 0.96
CA ASP A 448 -16.78 2.33 2.37
C ASP A 448 -15.73 3.33 2.87
N MET A 449 -14.51 3.26 2.35
CA MET A 449 -13.36 4.05 2.81
C MET A 449 -12.48 4.47 1.64
N PHE A 450 -11.87 5.65 1.72
CA PHE A 450 -10.96 6.21 0.73
C PHE A 450 -9.68 6.70 1.39
N PHE A 451 -8.54 6.14 0.96
CA PHE A 451 -7.20 6.48 1.44
C PHE A 451 -6.31 6.91 0.28
N GLN A 452 -5.32 7.77 0.56
CA GLN A 452 -4.23 8.05 -0.37
C GLN A 452 -3.11 6.99 -0.23
N ASP A 453 -2.33 6.78 -1.28
CA ASP A 453 -1.10 5.97 -1.19
C ASP A 453 -0.03 6.75 -0.42
N ASP A 454 0.67 6.08 0.51
CA ASP A 454 1.68 6.70 1.38
C ASP A 454 2.90 7.24 0.63
N GLY A 455 3.11 6.85 -0.63
CA GLY A 455 4.16 7.38 -1.52
C GLY A 455 5.60 7.01 -1.12
N ALA A 456 5.82 6.54 0.12
CA ALA A 456 7.13 6.21 0.67
C ALA A 456 7.76 4.94 0.05
N HIS A 457 6.96 4.12 -0.65
CA HIS A 457 7.34 3.02 -1.58
C HIS A 457 8.45 2.04 -1.14
N SER A 458 8.74 1.97 0.15
CA SER A 458 9.77 1.09 0.72
C SER A 458 9.21 -0.28 1.11
N THR A 459 10.10 -1.22 1.45
CA THR A 459 9.77 -2.58 1.92
C THR A 459 8.84 -2.62 3.13
N ARG A 460 8.68 -1.51 3.88
CA ARG A 460 7.70 -1.34 4.95
C ARG A 460 6.27 -1.06 4.47
N TYR A 461 6.13 -0.39 3.33
CA TYR A 461 4.88 0.21 2.84
C TYR A 461 4.35 -0.41 1.54
N ALA A 462 5.10 -1.35 0.95
CA ALA A 462 4.66 -2.16 -0.19
C ALA A 462 3.41 -3.03 0.14
N PRO A 463 2.78 -3.68 -0.85
CA PRO A 463 2.74 -3.23 -2.24
C PRO A 463 2.08 -1.84 -2.34
N TYR A 464 1.18 -1.52 -1.41
CA TYR A 464 0.57 -0.22 -1.15
C TYR A 464 0.32 -0.11 0.35
N SER A 465 0.40 1.10 0.88
CA SER A 465 -0.05 1.41 2.25
C SER A 465 -0.88 2.68 2.21
N ALA A 466 -1.98 2.67 2.95
CA ALA A 466 -2.78 3.86 3.16
C ALA A 466 -1.97 4.89 3.96
N ASN A 467 -1.87 6.11 3.46
CA ASN A 467 -1.56 7.24 4.31
C ASN A 467 -2.74 7.50 5.24
N SER A 468 -2.46 7.67 6.54
CA SER A 468 -3.48 7.94 7.57
C SER A 468 -3.58 9.42 7.95
N GLY A 469 -2.89 10.32 7.24
CA GLY A 469 -2.99 11.76 7.40
C GLY A 469 -4.15 12.41 6.66
N LEU A 470 -4.73 11.74 5.64
CA LEU A 470 -5.99 12.14 5.01
C LEU A 470 -6.78 10.92 4.52
N TYR A 471 -7.97 10.69 5.07
CA TYR A 471 -8.86 9.62 4.59
C TYR A 471 -10.33 9.87 4.92
N PHE A 472 -11.22 9.40 4.05
CA PHE A 472 -12.67 9.49 4.22
C PHE A 472 -13.28 8.12 4.53
N VAL A 473 -14.25 8.08 5.43
CA VAL A 473 -14.99 6.88 5.85
C VAL A 473 -16.47 7.19 5.84
N ARG A 474 -17.26 6.36 5.14
CA ARG A 474 -18.72 6.44 5.18
C ARG A 474 -19.27 5.63 6.34
N HIS A 475 -20.20 6.16 7.13
CA HIS A 475 -20.82 5.40 8.22
C HIS A 475 -21.83 4.39 7.68
N ASN A 476 -21.59 3.10 7.95
CA ASN A 476 -22.49 2.01 7.56
C ASN A 476 -22.22 0.74 8.40
N PRO A 477 -23.04 -0.34 8.26
CA PRO A 477 -22.89 -1.60 9.02
C PRO A 477 -21.56 -2.36 8.86
N TYR A 478 -20.64 -1.91 8.01
CA TYR A 478 -19.30 -2.48 7.82
C TYR A 478 -18.15 -1.55 8.24
N SER A 479 -18.37 -0.24 8.36
CA SER A 479 -17.32 0.70 8.78
C SER A 479 -17.26 0.92 10.30
N TRP A 480 -18.40 0.81 11.01
CA TRP A 480 -18.45 0.99 12.48
C TRP A 480 -17.54 0.04 13.29
N TRP A 481 -17.17 -1.12 12.71
CA TRP A 481 -16.23 -2.07 13.34
C TRP A 481 -14.80 -1.94 12.80
N ALA A 482 -14.60 -1.22 11.69
CA ALA A 482 -13.31 -1.04 11.03
C ALA A 482 -12.53 0.17 11.56
N THR A 483 -13.19 1.06 12.30
CA THR A 483 -12.65 2.17 13.10
C THR A 483 -12.62 1.79 14.57
#